data_AF-W1NIF2-F1
#
_entry.id   AF-W1NIF2-F1
#
_cell.length_a   1.000
_cell.length_b   1.000
_cell.length_c   1.000
_cell.angle_alpha   90.00
_cell.angle_beta   90.00
_cell.angle_gamma   90.00
#
_symmetry.space_group_name_H-M   'P 1'
#
loop_
_entity.id
_entity.type
_entity.pdbx_description
1 polymer ?
#
loop_
_entity_poly.entity_id
_entity_poly.type
_entity_poly.pdbx_seq_one_letter_code
_entity_poly.pdbx_strand_id
1 'polypeptide(L)'
;MAPQKPYFSQEKAEMGDLRLQISSPTTTTASALGIQFSSGINNTNGNNGNGSINNGNSKGGKKKGGGARLWMRVDRHGSSEVVEWDKNAIMKRVSIPARDLRILGPVFSNSSNILARDKAMVVNLVFIKAIVTAEEMLLLDPLCHEVLPFVDQLRQQLPLKRPYRIQECDQEKDEPLTTVGHWLPVPEASEGLQCELPFEFQVLEIALEVVCSYFDSNVADLEREARPVLDELAKNVSTKNLEHVRSLKSNLTRLLAHVQKVRDELQHLLDDDEDMAQLYLTRKHLQNQQLEAAVAVVGSSSLTTTPHLPRLNVNLQSSASFVTSAHSDDYDVEDLEMLLEAYFMQLEGTRNKILSVREYVDDTEDYVNIQLDNHRNELIQLQLILTIAAFSITIETLIAGAFGMNIPCTLYDIKGIFGPIVGGTSFACVLIFFFVLGYAKSKKLLGS
;
A
#
# COMPACT_ATOMS: atom_id res chain seq x y z
N MET A 1 -15.44 -46.74 55.68
CA MET A 1 -14.37 -45.94 55.04
C MET A 1 -14.98 -44.59 54.66
N ALA A 2 -14.60 -43.55 55.39
CA ALA A 2 -14.87 -42.13 55.13
C ALA A 2 -13.60 -41.39 55.62
N PRO A 3 -13.35 -40.11 55.30
CA PRO A 3 -13.83 -39.21 54.23
C PRO A 3 -12.63 -38.49 53.52
N GLN A 4 -12.87 -37.56 52.57
CA GLN A 4 -12.17 -36.25 52.51
C GLN A 4 -12.76 -35.30 51.44
N LYS A 5 -13.28 -34.16 51.93
CA LYS A 5 -13.29 -32.80 51.33
C LYS A 5 -12.14 -32.02 52.01
N PRO A 6 -11.79 -30.75 51.71
CA PRO A 6 -12.08 -29.83 50.58
C PRO A 6 -10.79 -29.10 50.07
N TYR A 7 -10.88 -28.07 49.20
CA TYR A 7 -10.26 -26.73 49.41
C TYR A 7 -10.61 -25.78 48.25
N PHE A 8 -11.27 -24.67 48.61
CA PHE A 8 -11.51 -23.47 47.80
C PHE A 8 -11.01 -22.29 48.67
N SER A 9 -10.42 -21.27 48.04
CA SER A 9 -10.11 -19.93 48.59
C SER A 9 -8.96 -19.74 49.59
N GLN A 10 -7.83 -19.25 49.07
CA GLN A 10 -6.96 -18.16 49.58
C GLN A 10 -5.79 -18.09 48.57
N GLU A 11 -5.63 -17.02 47.79
CA GLU A 11 -4.73 -15.91 48.16
C GLU A 11 -5.06 -14.69 47.29
N LYS A 12 -5.70 -13.70 47.91
CA LYS A 12 -5.96 -12.37 47.36
C LYS A 12 -5.70 -11.39 48.49
N ALA A 13 -4.42 -11.15 48.81
CA ALA A 13 -3.92 -10.07 49.66
C ALA A 13 -2.37 -10.07 49.59
N GLU A 14 -1.76 -8.88 49.63
CA GLU A 14 -0.31 -8.57 49.53
C GLU A 14 0.23 -8.69 48.08
N MET A 15 0.66 -7.62 47.40
CA MET A 15 1.61 -6.63 47.86
C MET A 15 1.32 -5.28 47.16
N GLY A 16 0.77 -4.34 47.91
CA GLY A 16 0.86 -2.92 47.60
C GLY A 16 1.77 -2.30 48.65
N ASP A 17 2.98 -1.90 48.24
CA ASP A 17 3.73 -0.79 48.82
C ASP A 17 5.10 -0.69 48.14
N LEU A 18 5.29 0.36 47.33
CA LEU A 18 6.53 1.12 47.22
C LEU A 18 6.34 2.24 46.19
N ARG A 19 5.80 3.36 46.66
CA ARG A 19 5.94 4.67 46.02
C ARG A 19 6.80 5.56 46.89
N LEU A 20 7.76 6.24 46.23
CA LEU A 20 8.53 7.43 46.62
C LEU A 20 9.75 7.20 47.55
N GLN A 21 10.97 7.44 47.04
CA GLN A 21 11.61 8.76 47.07
C GLN A 21 13.03 8.80 46.42
N ILE A 22 13.20 9.83 45.56
CA ILE A 22 14.37 10.73 45.42
C ILE A 22 15.70 10.16 44.90
N SER A 23 16.10 10.58 43.68
CA SER A 23 17.21 11.53 43.46
C SER A 23 17.45 11.81 41.98
N SER A 24 17.29 13.07 41.59
CA SER A 24 17.72 13.67 40.33
C SER A 24 19.25 13.60 40.11
N PRO A 25 19.73 13.50 38.87
CA PRO A 25 21.00 14.08 38.48
C PRO A 25 20.80 15.22 37.46
N THR A 26 21.13 16.42 37.94
CA THR A 26 21.96 17.44 37.28
C THR A 26 22.09 17.47 35.75
N THR A 27 21.58 18.58 35.23
CA THR A 27 22.01 19.37 34.07
C THR A 27 23.52 19.36 33.81
N THR A 28 23.96 19.10 32.57
CA THR A 28 25.15 19.71 31.94
C THR A 28 25.07 19.58 30.40
N THR A 29 24.68 20.70 29.77
CA THR A 29 25.09 21.28 28.47
C THR A 29 25.47 20.39 27.26
N ALA A 30 24.73 20.54 26.15
CA ALA A 30 25.31 20.79 24.81
C ALA A 30 24.24 21.28 23.80
N SER A 31 24.29 22.59 23.52
CA SER A 31 24.04 23.27 22.24
C SER A 31 22.80 22.92 21.40
N ALA A 32 21.70 23.63 21.67
CA ALA A 32 20.68 23.94 20.67
C ALA A 32 21.07 25.22 19.91
N LEU A 33 21.26 25.12 18.58
CA LEU A 33 21.27 26.29 17.69
C LEU A 33 19.87 26.44 17.10
N GLY A 34 19.26 27.60 17.37
CA GLY A 34 17.86 27.88 17.16
C GLY A 34 17.44 28.04 15.70
N ILE A 35 16.21 27.62 15.43
CA ILE A 35 15.44 28.03 14.26
C ILE A 35 14.37 28.99 14.77
N GLN A 36 14.52 30.29 14.46
CA GLN A 36 13.48 31.29 14.69
C GLN A 36 12.41 31.16 13.60
N PHE A 37 11.15 30.97 14.00
CA PHE A 37 9.99 31.23 13.13
C PHE A 37 9.23 32.45 13.62
N SER A 38 9.07 33.41 12.71
CA SER A 38 8.26 34.62 12.87
C SER A 38 6.78 34.24 12.76
N SER A 39 6.02 34.49 13.84
CA SER A 39 4.58 34.24 13.92
C SER A 39 3.79 35.42 13.33
N GLY A 40 3.36 35.29 12.07
CA GLY A 40 2.33 36.15 11.48
C GLY A 40 0.94 35.57 11.71
N ILE A 41 0.30 35.95 12.83
CA ILE A 41 -1.11 35.64 13.11
C ILE A 41 -1.97 36.62 12.31
N ASN A 42 -2.76 36.13 11.35
CA ASN A 42 -3.89 36.89 10.82
C ASN A 42 -5.20 36.18 11.15
N ASN A 43 -5.88 36.77 12.13
CA ASN A 43 -7.21 36.50 12.61
C ASN A 43 -8.22 37.24 11.71
N THR A 44 -9.22 36.56 11.15
CA THR A 44 -10.39 37.24 10.58
C THR A 44 -11.68 36.49 10.92
N ASN A 45 -12.41 37.07 11.87
CA ASN A 45 -13.80 36.80 12.18
C ASN A 45 -14.58 38.11 11.90
N GLY A 46 -15.79 38.05 11.33
CA GLY A 46 -16.70 39.21 11.33
C GLY A 46 -17.42 39.57 10.01
N ASN A 47 -18.49 38.83 9.74
CA ASN A 47 -19.84 39.21 9.29
C ASN A 47 -20.22 40.63 8.77
N ASN A 48 -21.25 40.60 7.88
CA ASN A 48 -22.26 41.59 7.49
C ASN A 48 -22.05 42.60 6.33
N GLY A 49 -22.92 42.46 5.30
CA GLY A 49 -23.92 43.52 5.01
C GLY A 49 -23.78 44.37 3.73
N ASN A 50 -24.35 43.85 2.63
CA ASN A 50 -25.15 44.52 1.57
C ASN A 50 -24.85 45.99 1.12
N GLY A 51 -24.65 46.18 -0.20
CA GLY A 51 -24.72 47.52 -0.83
C GLY A 51 -24.25 47.61 -2.30
N SER A 52 -25.21 47.47 -3.21
CA SER A 52 -25.23 47.64 -4.69
C SER A 52 -24.35 48.70 -5.42
N ILE A 53 -24.00 48.33 -6.67
CA ILE A 53 -23.78 49.14 -7.91
C ILE A 53 -22.46 49.93 -8.04
N ASN A 54 -21.55 49.53 -8.95
CA ASN A 54 -21.54 50.02 -10.35
C ASN A 54 -20.50 49.34 -11.24
N ASN A 55 -20.79 49.41 -12.54
CA ASN A 55 -20.21 48.75 -13.71
C ASN A 55 -18.79 49.24 -14.09
N GLY A 56 -17.93 48.37 -14.64
CA GLY A 56 -16.61 48.78 -15.13
C GLY A 56 -15.69 47.63 -15.55
N ASN A 57 -15.89 47.15 -16.77
CA ASN A 57 -15.22 46.06 -17.44
C ASN A 57 -13.67 46.21 -17.52
N SER A 58 -12.91 45.33 -16.86
CA SER A 58 -11.53 45.03 -17.26
C SER A 58 -11.20 43.56 -16.99
N LYS A 59 -10.95 42.82 -18.07
CA LYS A 59 -10.51 41.43 -18.14
C LYS A 59 -9.39 41.13 -17.12
N GLY A 60 -9.76 40.56 -15.98
CA GLY A 60 -8.84 39.97 -15.02
C GLY A 60 -8.64 38.49 -15.36
N GLY A 61 -7.49 38.16 -15.94
CA GLY A 61 -7.06 36.77 -16.11
C GLY A 61 -7.06 36.06 -14.75
N LYS A 62 -7.88 35.02 -14.63
CA LYS A 62 -7.89 34.11 -13.49
C LYS A 62 -6.56 33.35 -13.49
N LYS A 63 -5.51 33.92 -12.89
CA LYS A 63 -4.26 33.19 -12.60
C LYS A 63 -4.61 32.14 -11.54
N LYS A 64 -5.03 30.98 -12.00
CA LYS A 64 -5.17 29.76 -11.21
C LYS A 64 -3.75 29.21 -11.00
N GLY A 65 -2.95 29.91 -10.18
CA GLY A 65 -1.59 29.51 -9.84
C GLY A 65 -1.64 28.60 -8.63
N GLY A 66 -1.22 27.33 -8.79
CA GLY A 66 -0.95 26.46 -7.65
C GLY A 66 0.08 27.13 -6.75
N GLY A 67 -0.26 27.31 -5.47
CA GLY A 67 0.62 27.93 -4.48
C GLY A 67 1.91 27.14 -4.28
N ALA A 68 2.88 27.77 -3.59
CA ALA A 68 4.09 27.10 -3.15
C ALA A 68 3.73 25.86 -2.31
N ARG A 69 4.50 24.79 -2.48
CA ARG A 69 4.35 23.53 -1.73
C ARG A 69 5.61 23.29 -0.91
N LEU A 70 5.49 22.45 0.10
CA LEU A 70 6.62 22.07 0.95
C LEU A 70 7.43 20.96 0.27
N TRP A 71 8.73 21.17 0.15
CA TRP A 71 9.66 20.20 -0.40
C TRP A 71 10.79 19.95 0.58
N MET A 72 11.30 18.72 0.63
CA MET A 72 12.57 18.39 1.27
C MET A 72 13.59 18.13 0.19
N ARG A 73 14.68 18.88 0.21
CA ARG A 73 15.86 18.63 -0.62
C ARG A 73 16.84 17.79 0.17
N VAL A 74 17.38 16.77 -0.46
CA VAL A 74 18.44 15.91 0.09
C VAL A 74 19.58 15.88 -0.92
N ASP A 75 20.79 16.23 -0.49
CA ASP A 75 21.97 16.14 -1.34
C ASP A 75 22.57 14.73 -1.32
N ARG A 76 23.49 14.47 -2.26
CA ARG A 76 24.29 13.23 -2.30
C ARG A 76 25.15 12.96 -1.05
N HIS A 77 25.27 13.93 -0.14
CA HIS A 77 26.03 13.79 1.11
C HIS A 77 25.12 13.52 2.32
N GLY A 78 23.81 13.42 2.11
CA GLY A 78 22.79 13.21 3.14
C GLY A 78 22.37 14.48 3.89
N SER A 79 22.85 15.66 3.50
CA SER A 79 22.36 16.92 4.05
C SER A 79 20.94 17.15 3.56
N SER A 80 20.03 17.47 4.49
CA SER A 80 18.64 17.74 4.16
C SER A 80 18.18 19.11 4.59
N GLU A 81 17.41 19.77 3.72
CA GLU A 81 16.77 21.06 3.98
C GLU A 81 15.30 21.00 3.56
N VAL A 82 14.43 21.69 4.30
CA VAL A 82 13.00 21.80 3.96
C VAL A 82 12.75 23.21 3.45
N VAL A 83 12.17 23.31 2.25
CA VAL A 83 12.00 24.58 1.52
C VAL A 83 10.62 24.63 0.88
N GLU A 84 10.02 25.81 0.85
CA GLU A 84 8.78 26.05 0.09
C GLU A 84 9.10 26.53 -1.32
N TRP A 85 8.70 25.76 -2.33
CA TRP A 85 8.89 26.11 -3.73
C TRP A 85 7.59 26.07 -4.52
N ASP A 86 7.46 27.03 -5.44
CA ASP A 86 6.40 27.02 -6.44
C ASP A 86 6.74 26.10 -7.62
N LYS A 87 5.73 25.80 -8.42
CA LYS A 87 5.89 24.91 -9.59
C LYS A 87 6.95 25.42 -10.56
N ASN A 88 7.08 26.74 -10.74
CA ASN A 88 7.99 27.33 -11.72
C ASN A 88 9.44 27.28 -11.27
N ALA A 89 9.70 27.44 -9.97
CA ALA A 89 11.01 27.31 -9.36
C ALA A 89 11.58 25.91 -9.61
N ILE A 90 10.75 24.87 -9.41
CA ILE A 90 11.15 23.48 -9.61
C ILE A 90 11.42 23.18 -11.07
N MET A 91 10.52 23.60 -11.98
CA MET A 91 10.71 23.39 -13.42
C MET A 91 12.01 24.05 -13.92
N LYS A 92 12.35 25.24 -13.42
CA LYS A 92 13.60 25.93 -13.77
C LYS A 92 14.83 25.24 -13.21
N ARG A 93 14.75 24.71 -11.97
CA ARG A 93 15.88 24.08 -11.29
C ARG A 93 16.22 22.72 -11.88
N VAL A 94 15.21 21.86 -12.03
CA VAL A 94 15.41 20.46 -12.45
C VAL A 94 15.24 20.26 -13.96
N SER A 95 14.89 21.33 -14.70
CA SER A 95 14.69 21.30 -16.16
C SER A 95 13.66 20.28 -16.65
N ILE A 96 12.61 20.02 -15.85
CA ILE A 96 11.54 19.09 -16.22
C ILE A 96 10.33 19.80 -16.87
N PRO A 97 9.71 19.20 -17.90
CA PRO A 97 8.48 19.71 -18.49
C PRO A 97 7.32 19.86 -17.49
N ALA A 98 6.49 20.87 -17.69
CA ALA A 98 5.33 21.15 -16.84
C ALA A 98 4.30 20.00 -16.77
N ARG A 99 4.29 19.12 -17.78
CA ARG A 99 3.46 17.92 -17.87
C ARG A 99 3.85 16.90 -16.82
N ASP A 100 5.14 16.67 -16.65
CA ASP A 100 5.67 15.59 -15.82
C ASP A 100 5.53 15.93 -14.34
N LEU A 101 5.69 17.22 -14.01
CA LEU A 101 5.37 17.72 -12.67
C LEU A 101 3.88 17.64 -12.31
N ARG A 102 2.97 17.39 -13.27
CA ARG A 102 1.55 17.11 -12.96
C ARG A 102 1.38 15.72 -12.36
N ILE A 103 2.27 14.77 -12.64
CA ILE A 103 2.21 13.40 -12.10
C ILE A 103 2.33 13.43 -10.57
N LEU A 104 3.10 14.37 -10.02
CA LEU A 104 3.18 14.61 -8.57
C LEU A 104 1.98 15.40 -8.01
N GLY A 105 1.09 15.86 -8.90
CA GLY A 105 -0.09 16.63 -8.57
C GLY A 105 -1.21 15.80 -7.93
N PRO A 106 -2.23 16.45 -7.35
CA PRO A 106 -3.30 15.78 -6.62
C PRO A 106 -4.12 14.83 -7.51
N VAL A 107 -4.21 15.12 -8.81
CA VAL A 107 -4.96 14.35 -9.81
C VAL A 107 -4.39 12.94 -10.01
N PHE A 108 -3.10 12.75 -9.79
CA PHE A 108 -2.37 11.50 -10.02
C PHE A 108 -1.87 10.86 -8.72
N SER A 109 -2.44 11.25 -7.57
CA SER A 109 -2.03 10.71 -6.26
C SER A 109 -2.25 9.21 -6.10
N ASN A 110 -3.02 8.59 -6.99
CA ASN A 110 -3.32 7.16 -6.96
C ASN A 110 -2.65 6.38 -8.10
N SER A 111 -1.78 6.99 -8.91
CA SER A 111 -0.97 6.28 -9.92
C SER A 111 0.44 6.03 -9.37
N SER A 112 1.07 4.95 -9.81
CA SER A 112 2.50 4.73 -9.65
C SER A 112 3.18 4.97 -11.00
N ASN A 113 4.28 5.71 -11.03
CA ASN A 113 5.04 5.97 -12.26
C ASN A 113 6.49 6.35 -11.97
N ILE A 114 7.42 5.86 -12.78
CA ILE A 114 8.84 6.20 -12.76
C ILE A 114 9.19 6.73 -14.15
N LEU A 115 9.43 8.03 -14.24
CA LEU A 115 9.65 8.69 -15.53
C LEU A 115 11.10 9.16 -15.65
N ALA A 116 11.79 8.63 -16.65
CA ALA A 116 13.12 9.10 -17.03
C ALA A 116 13.05 10.39 -17.87
N ARG A 117 13.94 11.35 -17.56
CA ARG A 117 14.21 12.58 -18.33
C ARG A 117 15.72 12.82 -18.39
N ASP A 118 16.13 13.70 -19.29
CA ASP A 118 17.56 13.95 -19.60
C ASP A 118 18.45 14.18 -18.37
N LYS A 119 17.94 14.87 -17.34
CA LYS A 119 18.69 15.24 -16.12
C LYS A 119 17.99 14.84 -14.82
N ALA A 120 16.87 14.15 -14.91
CA ALA A 120 16.03 13.86 -13.75
C ALA A 120 15.18 12.62 -13.92
N MET A 121 14.91 11.94 -12.82
CA MET A 121 13.94 10.86 -12.70
C MET A 121 12.79 11.36 -11.83
N VAL A 122 11.56 11.31 -12.33
CA VAL A 122 10.37 11.64 -11.55
C VAL A 122 9.77 10.35 -11.00
N VAL A 123 9.76 10.21 -9.69
CA VAL A 123 9.29 9.01 -8.98
C VAL A 123 7.97 9.32 -8.28
N ASN A 124 6.93 8.57 -8.62
CA ASN A 124 5.65 8.58 -7.93
C ASN A 124 5.33 7.14 -7.53
N LEU A 125 5.58 6.77 -6.28
CA LEU A 125 5.36 5.42 -5.77
C LEU A 125 4.46 5.49 -4.54
N VAL A 126 3.18 5.19 -4.73
CA VAL A 126 2.15 5.22 -3.68
C VAL A 126 2.07 6.60 -3.00
N PHE A 127 2.71 6.77 -1.84
CA PHE A 127 2.76 8.03 -1.08
C PHE A 127 4.07 8.80 -1.30
N ILE A 128 5.09 8.19 -1.90
CA ILE A 128 6.38 8.83 -2.18
C ILE A 128 6.29 9.57 -3.51
N LYS A 129 6.50 10.89 -3.47
CA LYS A 129 6.48 11.77 -4.65
C LYS A 129 7.77 12.55 -4.71
N ALA A 130 8.64 12.18 -5.63
CA ALA A 130 10.00 12.69 -5.67
C ALA A 130 10.49 13.03 -7.06
N ILE A 131 11.49 13.90 -7.11
CA ILE A 131 12.30 14.17 -8.30
C ILE A 131 13.74 13.92 -7.90
N VAL A 132 14.39 12.98 -8.59
CA VAL A 132 15.77 12.58 -8.33
C VAL A 132 16.63 13.11 -9.46
N THR A 133 17.77 13.70 -9.12
CA THR A 133 18.82 14.09 -10.07
C THR A 133 20.11 13.35 -9.70
N ALA A 134 21.18 13.49 -10.48
CA ALA A 134 22.47 12.90 -10.16
C ALA A 134 23.12 13.44 -8.86
N GLU A 135 22.69 14.61 -8.37
CA GLU A 135 23.34 15.30 -7.25
C GLU A 135 22.43 15.53 -6.04
N GLU A 136 21.12 15.65 -6.27
CA GLU A 136 20.13 15.93 -5.24
C GLU A 136 18.78 15.29 -5.54
N MET A 137 18.01 15.07 -4.48
CA MET A 137 16.62 14.61 -4.51
C MET A 137 15.70 15.68 -3.94
N LEU A 138 14.53 15.87 -4.55
CA LEU A 138 13.44 16.70 -4.08
C LEU A 138 12.22 15.84 -3.75
N LEU A 139 11.86 15.75 -2.47
CA LEU A 139 10.69 15.04 -1.97
C LEU A 139 9.55 16.02 -1.69
N LEU A 140 8.36 15.74 -2.22
CA LEU A 140 7.16 16.54 -1.99
C LEU A 140 6.48 16.18 -0.67
N ASP A 141 6.00 17.20 0.05
CA ASP A 141 5.20 17.07 1.28
C ASP A 141 5.84 16.14 2.34
N PRO A 142 7.11 16.40 2.75
CA PRO A 142 7.92 15.50 3.60
C PRO A 142 7.39 15.31 5.03
N LEU A 143 6.38 16.09 5.46
CA LEU A 143 5.77 16.02 6.78
C LEU A 143 4.54 15.11 6.83
N CYS A 144 4.15 14.51 5.70
CA CYS A 144 3.04 13.56 5.65
C CYS A 144 3.41 12.29 6.41
N HIS A 145 2.50 11.77 7.24
CA HIS A 145 2.79 10.65 8.16
C HIS A 145 3.26 9.39 7.40
N GLU A 146 2.66 9.10 6.26
CA GLU A 146 3.01 7.96 5.41
C GLU A 146 4.42 8.10 4.79
N VAL A 147 4.92 9.32 4.62
CA VAL A 147 6.22 9.63 4.01
C VAL A 147 7.36 9.63 5.04
N LEU A 148 7.05 9.76 6.33
CA LEU A 148 8.06 9.83 7.40
C LEU A 148 9.01 8.62 7.45
N PRO A 149 8.56 7.35 7.32
CA PRO A 149 9.47 6.20 7.31
C PRO A 149 10.52 6.30 6.22
N PHE A 150 10.14 6.82 5.05
CA PHE A 150 11.05 7.06 3.94
C PHE A 150 12.05 8.19 4.23
N VAL A 151 11.59 9.28 4.82
CA VAL A 151 12.46 10.38 5.26
C VAL A 151 13.50 9.90 6.28
N ASP A 152 13.09 9.05 7.22
CA ASP A 152 13.97 8.51 8.26
C ASP A 152 15.00 7.55 7.67
N GLN A 153 14.59 6.65 6.76
CA GLN A 153 15.52 5.75 6.07
C GLN A 153 16.51 6.50 5.17
N LEU A 154 16.06 7.51 4.42
CA LEU A 154 16.94 8.37 3.62
C LEU A 154 18.04 9.01 4.48
N ARG A 155 17.68 9.58 5.62
CA ARG A 155 18.65 10.22 6.53
C ARG A 155 19.64 9.24 7.15
N GLN A 156 19.25 7.99 7.33
CA GLN A 156 20.10 6.96 7.93
C GLN A 156 21.03 6.30 6.91
N GLN A 157 20.52 5.92 5.73
CA GLN A 157 21.27 5.11 4.78
C GLN A 157 22.17 5.92 3.83
N LEU A 158 21.76 7.12 3.40
CA LEU A 158 22.54 7.94 2.47
C LEU A 158 23.94 8.35 3.02
N PRO A 159 24.12 8.69 4.31
CA PRO A 159 25.44 9.02 4.83
C PRO A 159 26.39 7.81 5.03
N LEU A 160 25.84 6.59 5.04
CA LEU A 160 26.55 5.34 5.34
C LEU A 160 27.04 4.61 4.08
N LYS A 161 26.30 4.70 2.97
CA LYS A 161 26.80 4.35 1.62
C LYS A 161 27.71 5.50 1.16
N ARG A 162 29.02 5.39 1.45
CA ARG A 162 30.04 6.34 0.99
C ARG A 162 30.98 5.66 -0.01
N PRO A 163 31.38 6.36 -1.09
CA PRO A 163 32.38 5.86 -2.01
C PRO A 163 33.72 5.65 -1.30
N TYR A 164 34.12 4.39 -1.19
CA TYR A 164 35.52 4.06 -0.98
C TYR A 164 36.27 4.47 -2.24
N ARG A 165 37.05 5.55 -2.11
CA ARG A 165 37.93 6.05 -3.17
C ARG A 165 38.96 4.95 -3.46
N ILE A 166 38.85 4.28 -4.61
CA ILE A 166 39.98 3.51 -5.14
C ILE A 166 41.08 4.52 -5.43
N GLN A 167 42.02 4.63 -4.49
CA GLN A 167 43.32 5.22 -4.74
C GLN A 167 44.00 4.25 -5.71
N GLU A 168 44.08 4.63 -6.99
CA GLU A 168 45.03 4.02 -7.92
C GLU A 168 46.40 4.04 -7.24
N CYS A 169 46.85 2.87 -6.79
CA CYS A 169 48.19 2.70 -6.28
C CYS A 169 49.10 2.50 -7.49
N ASP A 170 49.38 3.60 -8.19
CA ASP A 170 50.55 3.69 -9.06
C ASP A 170 51.79 3.50 -8.19
N GLN A 171 52.35 2.29 -8.22
CA GLN A 171 53.72 2.06 -7.82
C GLN A 171 54.33 0.96 -8.70
N GLU A 172 54.84 1.40 -9.85
CA GLU A 172 56.03 0.80 -10.44
C GLU A 172 57.14 0.79 -9.38
N LYS A 173 57.62 -0.41 -9.02
CA LYS A 173 59.05 -0.70 -8.78
C LYS A 173 59.30 -2.20 -8.56
N ASP A 174 60.14 -2.72 -9.46
CA ASP A 174 60.92 -3.96 -9.53
C ASP A 174 61.07 -4.87 -8.28
N GLU A 175 60.90 -6.18 -8.55
CA GLU A 175 61.25 -7.44 -7.83
C GLU A 175 62.68 -7.48 -7.18
N PRO A 176 63.05 -8.40 -6.23
CA PRO A 176 62.72 -9.84 -6.28
C PRO A 176 62.45 -10.65 -4.96
N LEU A 177 61.87 -11.84 -5.14
CA LEU A 177 61.59 -12.95 -4.18
C LEU A 177 62.63 -13.24 -3.08
N THR A 178 62.17 -13.58 -1.85
CA THR A 178 62.64 -14.75 -1.04
C THR A 178 61.77 -15.07 0.21
N THR A 179 61.20 -16.28 0.22
CA THR A 179 61.02 -17.27 1.32
C THR A 179 60.60 -16.90 2.77
N VAL A 180 59.42 -17.48 3.14
CA VAL A 180 59.04 -18.19 4.40
C VAL A 180 58.64 -17.37 5.65
N GLY A 181 57.32 -17.39 5.94
CA GLY A 181 56.78 -18.01 7.16
C GLY A 181 56.37 -17.11 8.34
N HIS A 182 55.12 -16.64 8.35
CA HIS A 182 54.32 -16.62 9.57
C HIS A 182 52.82 -16.64 9.25
N TRP A 183 52.12 -17.63 9.80
CA TRP A 183 50.68 -17.78 9.73
C TRP A 183 49.99 -17.09 10.92
N LEU A 184 48.83 -16.50 10.60
CA LEU A 184 47.67 -16.08 11.44
C LEU A 184 47.56 -14.60 11.89
N PRO A 185 46.33 -14.07 12.04
CA PRO A 185 45.00 -14.67 11.78
C PRO A 185 44.26 -14.00 10.61
N VAL A 186 43.48 -14.80 9.89
CA VAL A 186 42.48 -14.36 8.89
C VAL A 186 41.45 -13.45 9.58
N PRO A 187 41.28 -12.18 9.18
CA PRO A 187 39.99 -11.53 9.30
C PRO A 187 39.11 -12.13 8.21
N GLU A 188 37.97 -12.68 8.62
CA GLU A 188 36.94 -13.25 7.75
C GLU A 188 36.69 -12.37 6.53
N ALA A 189 37.17 -12.85 5.38
CA ALA A 189 36.81 -12.33 4.09
C ALA A 189 35.39 -12.81 3.77
N SER A 190 34.37 -12.05 4.17
CA SER A 190 33.06 -12.08 3.52
C SER A 190 32.20 -10.86 3.90
N GLU A 191 32.72 -9.65 3.72
CA GLU A 191 31.88 -8.54 3.26
C GLU A 191 32.28 -8.32 1.80
N GLY A 192 31.46 -8.86 0.90
CA GLY A 192 31.69 -8.78 -0.54
C GLY A 192 31.88 -7.34 -0.99
N LEU A 193 32.65 -7.16 -2.06
CA LEU A 193 32.74 -5.90 -2.81
C LEU A 193 31.32 -5.35 -3.02
N GLN A 194 30.90 -4.36 -2.23
CA GLN A 194 29.69 -3.61 -2.53
C GLN A 194 30.09 -2.64 -3.65
N CYS A 195 29.84 -3.03 -4.90
CA CYS A 195 29.74 -2.09 -6.01
C CYS A 195 28.65 -1.09 -5.61
N GLU A 196 29.06 0.09 -5.17
CA GLU A 196 28.13 1.05 -4.60
C GLU A 196 27.28 1.65 -5.72
N LEU A 197 25.97 1.41 -5.63
CA LEU A 197 25.00 1.92 -6.60
C LEU A 197 25.10 3.46 -6.71
N PRO A 198 24.94 4.05 -7.91
CA PRO A 198 24.80 5.48 -8.10
C PRO A 198 23.71 6.11 -7.21
N PHE A 199 23.85 7.40 -6.89
CA PHE A 199 22.95 8.12 -5.98
C PHE A 199 21.47 7.95 -6.35
N GLU A 200 21.14 8.04 -7.64
CA GLU A 200 19.77 7.88 -8.13
C GLU A 200 19.17 6.50 -7.81
N PHE A 201 19.98 5.44 -7.83
CA PHE A 201 19.54 4.08 -7.54
C PHE A 201 19.54 3.77 -6.06
N GLN A 202 20.42 4.38 -5.26
CA GLN A 202 20.30 4.31 -3.80
C GLN A 202 18.97 4.92 -3.32
N VAL A 203 18.59 6.07 -3.88
CA VAL A 203 17.30 6.70 -3.57
C VAL A 203 16.12 5.83 -4.03
N LEU A 204 16.22 5.25 -5.23
CA LEU A 204 15.18 4.37 -5.76
C LEU A 204 15.02 3.09 -4.94
N GLU A 205 16.14 2.47 -4.54
CA GLU A 205 16.20 1.28 -3.68
C GLU A 205 15.49 1.58 -2.35
N ILE A 206 15.86 2.67 -1.66
CA ILE A 206 15.22 3.05 -0.39
C ILE A 206 13.71 3.30 -0.60
N ALA A 207 13.32 3.95 -1.70
CA ALA A 207 11.91 4.20 -1.99
C ALA A 207 11.12 2.89 -2.20
N LEU A 208 11.69 1.95 -2.95
CA LEU A 208 11.08 0.63 -3.18
C LEU A 208 11.07 -0.22 -1.90
N GLU A 209 12.12 -0.19 -1.08
CA GLU A 209 12.20 -0.88 0.20
C GLU A 209 11.06 -0.45 1.14
N VAL A 210 10.84 0.86 1.29
CA VAL A 210 9.76 1.41 2.12
C VAL A 210 8.39 1.03 1.58
N VAL A 211 8.19 1.14 0.26
CA VAL A 211 6.90 0.84 -0.36
C VAL A 211 6.56 -0.64 -0.25
N CYS A 212 7.53 -1.53 -0.47
CA CYS A 212 7.35 -2.97 -0.30
C CYS A 212 7.08 -3.33 1.16
N SER A 213 7.85 -2.77 2.10
CA SER A 213 7.63 -2.94 3.55
C SER A 213 6.26 -2.45 3.99
N TYR A 214 5.79 -1.33 3.42
CA TYR A 214 4.44 -0.82 3.64
C TYR A 214 3.40 -1.82 3.14
N PHE A 215 3.54 -2.36 1.93
CA PHE A 215 2.59 -3.35 1.42
C PHE A 215 2.58 -4.62 2.27
N ASP A 216 3.74 -5.20 2.60
CA ASP A 216 3.81 -6.40 3.42
C ASP A 216 3.18 -6.20 4.81
N SER A 217 3.40 -5.04 5.43
CA SER A 217 2.77 -4.69 6.72
C SER A 217 1.25 -4.60 6.61
N ASN A 218 0.74 -3.93 5.57
CA ASN A 218 -0.70 -3.82 5.33
C ASN A 218 -1.35 -5.19 5.05
N VAL A 219 -0.67 -6.07 4.31
CA VAL A 219 -1.17 -7.44 4.07
C VAL A 219 -1.24 -8.22 5.39
N ALA A 220 -0.20 -8.16 6.21
CA ALA A 220 -0.17 -8.83 7.50
C ALA A 220 -1.25 -8.33 8.47
N ASP A 221 -1.48 -7.01 8.51
CA ASP A 221 -2.54 -6.41 9.32
C ASP A 221 -3.93 -6.84 8.86
N LEU A 222 -4.16 -6.86 7.54
CA LEU A 222 -5.42 -7.25 6.94
C LEU A 222 -5.71 -8.74 7.11
N GLU A 223 -4.69 -9.58 7.02
CA GLU A 223 -4.78 -11.02 7.33
C GLU A 223 -5.13 -11.26 8.81
N ARG A 224 -4.52 -10.49 9.71
CA ARG A 224 -4.81 -10.55 11.15
C ARG A 224 -6.24 -10.09 11.48
N GLU A 225 -6.78 -9.11 10.74
CA GLU A 225 -8.16 -8.66 10.86
C GLU A 225 -9.15 -9.66 10.24
N ALA A 226 -8.81 -10.29 9.12
CA ALA A 226 -9.68 -11.21 8.39
C ALA A 226 -10.06 -12.45 9.21
N ARG A 227 -9.08 -13.13 9.81
CA ARG A 227 -9.28 -14.40 10.51
C ARG A 227 -10.40 -14.36 11.57
N PRO A 228 -10.41 -13.44 12.55
CA PRO A 228 -11.47 -13.40 13.56
C PRO A 228 -12.83 -13.00 12.97
N VAL A 229 -12.88 -12.13 11.97
CA VAL A 229 -14.13 -11.70 11.32
C VAL A 229 -14.79 -12.87 10.58
N LEU A 230 -13.98 -13.67 9.89
CA LEU A 230 -14.43 -14.85 9.16
C LEU A 230 -14.87 -15.98 10.11
N ASP A 231 -14.13 -16.21 11.19
CA ASP A 231 -14.52 -17.17 12.24
C ASP A 231 -15.83 -16.77 12.93
N GLU A 232 -16.05 -15.46 13.16
CA GLU A 232 -17.29 -14.96 13.74
C GLU A 232 -18.46 -15.10 12.77
N LEU A 233 -18.25 -14.79 11.49
CA LEU A 233 -19.24 -14.96 10.43
C LEU A 233 -19.67 -16.43 10.27
N ALA A 234 -18.72 -17.35 10.32
CA ALA A 234 -18.98 -18.79 10.21
C ALA A 234 -19.82 -19.33 11.37
N LYS A 235 -19.72 -18.72 12.57
CA LYS A 235 -20.53 -19.09 13.74
C LYS A 235 -21.91 -18.46 13.71
N ASN A 236 -21.99 -17.17 13.45
CA ASN A 236 -23.23 -16.40 13.50
C ASN A 236 -23.27 -15.39 12.34
N VAL A 237 -24.25 -15.55 11.45
CA VAL A 237 -24.50 -14.56 10.40
C VAL A 237 -25.21 -13.36 11.01
N SER A 238 -24.51 -12.22 11.05
CA SER A 238 -25.08 -10.93 11.45
C SER A 238 -24.82 -9.88 10.38
N THR A 239 -25.69 -8.88 10.29
CA THR A 239 -25.51 -7.74 9.36
C THR A 239 -24.19 -7.01 9.61
N LYS A 240 -23.77 -6.91 10.88
CA LYS A 240 -22.50 -6.30 11.28
C LYS A 240 -21.30 -7.07 10.73
N ASN A 241 -21.33 -8.41 10.80
CA ASN A 241 -20.22 -9.25 10.32
C ASN A 241 -20.12 -9.19 8.79
N LEU A 242 -21.25 -9.15 8.09
CA LEU A 242 -21.28 -8.95 6.64
C LEU A 242 -20.76 -7.56 6.22
N GLU A 243 -21.06 -6.51 6.99
CA GLU A 243 -20.47 -5.18 6.77
C GLU A 243 -18.95 -5.19 6.95
N HIS A 244 -18.44 -5.88 7.99
CA HIS A 244 -17.01 -6.04 8.22
C HIS A 244 -16.32 -6.80 7.07
N VAL A 245 -16.93 -7.90 6.59
CA VAL A 245 -16.43 -8.66 5.42
C VAL A 245 -16.40 -7.80 4.16
N ARG A 246 -17.45 -7.00 3.93
CA ARG A 246 -17.49 -6.07 2.80
C ARG A 246 -16.38 -5.01 2.89
N SER A 247 -16.15 -4.46 4.09
CA SER A 247 -15.05 -3.53 4.35
C SER A 247 -13.69 -4.19 4.07
N LEU A 248 -13.49 -5.41 4.56
CA LEU A 248 -12.30 -6.22 4.34
C LEU A 248 -12.03 -6.46 2.85
N LYS A 249 -13.04 -6.90 2.08
CA LYS A 249 -12.95 -7.07 0.62
C LYS A 249 -12.61 -5.76 -0.10
N SER A 250 -13.21 -4.65 0.32
CA SER A 250 -12.90 -3.33 -0.26
C SER A 250 -11.44 -2.93 0.01
N ASN A 251 -10.93 -3.20 1.21
CA ASN A 251 -9.54 -2.91 1.58
C ASN A 251 -8.57 -3.81 0.81
N LEU A 252 -8.84 -5.13 0.70
CA LEU A 252 -8.07 -6.09 -0.10
C LEU A 252 -8.00 -5.66 -1.56
N THR A 253 -9.13 -5.27 -2.15
CA THR A 253 -9.19 -4.82 -3.55
C THR A 253 -8.37 -3.54 -3.78
N ARG A 254 -8.46 -2.58 -2.84
CA ARG A 254 -7.67 -1.34 -2.92
C ARG A 254 -6.17 -1.63 -2.79
N LEU A 255 -5.78 -2.48 -1.84
CA LEU A 255 -4.37 -2.86 -1.64
C LEU A 255 -3.82 -3.61 -2.85
N LEU A 256 -4.58 -4.57 -3.39
CA LEU A 256 -4.21 -5.30 -4.61
C LEU A 256 -3.97 -4.34 -5.78
N ALA A 257 -4.88 -3.38 -5.99
CA ALA A 257 -4.75 -2.40 -7.06
C ALA A 257 -3.51 -1.50 -6.90
N HIS A 258 -3.08 -1.21 -5.67
CA HIS A 258 -1.87 -0.41 -5.42
C HIS A 258 -0.59 -1.23 -5.71
N VAL A 259 -0.54 -2.49 -5.23
CA VAL A 259 0.58 -3.40 -5.51
C VAL A 259 0.71 -3.65 -7.01
N GLN A 260 -0.41 -3.91 -7.70
CA GLN A 260 -0.42 -4.13 -9.15
C GLN A 260 0.13 -2.94 -9.91
N LYS A 261 -0.23 -1.69 -9.55
CA LYS A 261 0.29 -0.50 -10.23
C LYS A 261 1.80 -0.35 -10.10
N VAL A 262 2.37 -0.61 -8.92
CA VAL A 262 3.83 -0.53 -8.74
C VAL A 262 4.51 -1.65 -9.52
N ARG A 263 3.98 -2.88 -9.44
CA ARG A 263 4.48 -4.02 -10.20
C ARG A 263 4.44 -3.76 -11.71
N ASP A 264 3.32 -3.26 -12.24
CA ASP A 264 3.14 -2.99 -13.67
C ASP A 264 4.12 -1.93 -14.16
N GLU A 265 4.41 -0.92 -13.34
CA GLU A 265 5.43 0.08 -13.65
C GLU A 265 6.84 -0.52 -13.65
N LEU A 266 7.17 -1.39 -12.69
CA LEU A 266 8.47 -2.08 -12.69
C LEU A 266 8.60 -3.04 -13.88
N GLN A 267 7.53 -3.75 -14.22
CA GLN A 267 7.51 -4.62 -15.39
C GLN A 267 7.75 -3.83 -16.66
N HIS A 268 7.07 -2.69 -16.81
CA HIS A 268 7.24 -1.85 -17.99
C HIS A 268 8.67 -1.36 -18.16
N LEU A 269 9.36 -1.03 -17.06
CA LEU A 269 10.78 -0.68 -17.10
C LEU A 269 11.66 -1.88 -17.44
N LEU A 270 11.41 -3.04 -16.83
CA LEU A 270 12.17 -4.27 -17.10
C LEU A 270 11.97 -4.82 -18.52
N ASP A 271 10.88 -4.45 -19.20
CA ASP A 271 10.59 -4.89 -20.56
C ASP A 271 11.44 -4.12 -21.63
N ASP A 272 12.06 -2.98 -21.30
CA ASP A 272 12.81 -2.13 -22.24
C ASP A 272 14.13 -1.56 -21.65
N ASP A 273 15.25 -2.11 -22.10
CA ASP A 273 16.60 -1.68 -21.70
C ASP A 273 16.89 -0.20 -22.03
N GLU A 274 16.26 0.37 -23.06
CA GLU A 274 16.42 1.80 -23.38
C GLU A 274 15.83 2.68 -22.29
N ASP A 275 14.65 2.33 -21.77
CA ASP A 275 14.00 3.05 -20.68
C ASP A 275 14.79 2.90 -19.38
N MET A 276 15.36 1.73 -19.10
CA MET A 276 16.28 1.52 -17.98
C MET A 276 17.56 2.35 -18.11
N ALA A 277 18.19 2.33 -19.29
CA ALA A 277 19.39 3.12 -19.57
C ALA A 277 19.14 4.62 -19.39
N GLN A 278 17.90 5.08 -19.62
CA GLN A 278 17.56 6.48 -19.41
C GLN A 278 17.59 6.90 -17.93
N LEU A 279 17.48 5.97 -16.98
CA LEU A 279 17.51 6.23 -15.54
C LEU A 279 18.93 6.40 -14.98
N TYR A 280 19.99 6.10 -15.74
CA TYR A 280 21.39 6.32 -15.35
C TYR A 280 21.77 7.82 -15.40
N LEU A 281 21.27 8.59 -14.44
CA LEU A 281 21.42 10.06 -14.38
C LEU A 281 22.87 10.49 -14.13
N THR A 282 23.60 9.79 -13.27
CA THR A 282 25.01 10.08 -12.94
C THR A 282 25.90 9.89 -14.17
N ARG A 283 25.67 8.81 -14.94
CA ARG A 283 26.38 8.53 -16.21
C ARG A 283 26.12 9.66 -17.22
N LYS A 284 24.85 10.04 -17.42
CA LYS A 284 24.46 11.15 -18.32
C LYS A 284 25.03 12.50 -17.87
N HIS A 285 25.06 12.75 -16.56
CA HIS A 285 25.60 13.98 -16.00
C HIS A 285 27.09 14.14 -16.31
N LEU A 286 27.88 13.07 -16.11
CA LEU A 286 29.32 13.07 -16.39
C LEU A 286 29.62 13.26 -17.88
N GLN A 287 28.87 12.57 -18.75
CA GLN A 287 29.03 12.71 -20.20
C GLN A 287 28.74 14.14 -20.69
N ASN A 288 27.68 14.75 -20.16
CA ASN A 288 27.34 16.15 -20.49
C ASN A 288 28.42 17.12 -20.01
N GLN A 289 28.99 16.91 -18.82
CA GLN A 289 30.07 17.76 -18.30
C GLN A 289 31.36 17.67 -19.14
N GLN A 290 31.71 16.48 -19.62
CA GLN A 290 32.87 16.30 -20.51
C GLN A 290 32.67 16.98 -21.87
N LEU A 291 31.46 16.91 -22.43
CA LEU A 291 31.12 17.58 -23.68
C LEU A 291 31.20 19.11 -23.53
N GLU A 292 30.66 19.67 -22.43
CA GLU A 292 30.75 21.10 -22.13
C GLU A 292 32.22 21.56 -21.96
N ALA A 293 33.06 20.77 -21.30
CA ALA A 293 34.48 21.06 -21.15
C ALA A 293 35.24 21.04 -22.48
N ALA A 294 34.96 20.07 -23.36
CA ALA A 294 35.58 19.98 -24.69
C ALA A 294 35.19 21.17 -25.59
N VAL A 295 33.92 21.58 -25.56
CA VAL A 295 33.44 22.75 -26.32
C VAL A 295 34.07 24.06 -25.80
N ALA A 296 34.28 24.20 -24.50
CA ALA A 296 34.94 25.38 -23.92
C ALA A 296 36.42 25.53 -24.35
N VAL A 297 37.13 24.41 -24.55
CA VAL A 297 38.52 24.40 -25.05
C VAL A 297 38.59 24.82 -26.52
N VAL A 298 37.63 24.38 -27.34
CA VAL A 298 37.56 24.75 -28.77
C VAL A 298 37.11 26.21 -28.95
N GLY A 299 36.20 26.72 -28.09
CA GLY A 299 35.71 28.10 -28.14
C GLY A 299 36.75 29.18 -27.80
N SER A 300 37.89 28.81 -27.22
CA SER A 300 38.96 29.74 -26.82
C SER A 300 40.08 29.90 -27.87
N SER A 301 39.99 29.21 -29.01
CA SER A 301 41.04 29.20 -30.04
C SER A 301 40.70 30.12 -31.21
N SER A 302 40.88 31.44 -31.05
CA SER A 302 40.96 32.37 -32.20
C SER A 302 41.90 33.55 -31.93
N LEU A 303 42.96 33.59 -32.77
CA LEU A 303 44.04 34.58 -32.98
C LEU A 303 45.13 34.72 -31.88
N THR A 304 46.34 34.19 -32.12
CA THR A 304 47.45 34.89 -32.82
C THR A 304 48.66 33.96 -33.06
N THR A 305 49.52 34.40 -33.97
CA THR A 305 50.62 33.75 -34.72
C THR A 305 51.85 33.26 -33.90
N THR A 306 52.58 32.29 -34.48
CA THR A 306 53.76 31.47 -34.04
C THR A 306 55.08 32.24 -33.74
N PRO A 307 56.28 31.64 -33.42
CA PRO A 307 56.72 30.21 -33.23
C PRO A 307 57.71 29.89 -32.05
N HIS A 308 57.84 28.61 -31.61
CA HIS A 308 59.09 27.80 -31.39
C HIS A 308 58.82 26.49 -30.58
N LEU A 309 59.56 25.42 -30.92
CA LEU A 309 59.50 23.99 -30.49
C LEU A 309 59.87 23.70 -28.99
N PRO A 310 59.67 22.48 -28.42
CA PRO A 310 59.49 21.16 -29.05
C PRO A 310 58.24 20.33 -28.67
N ARG A 311 57.86 19.51 -29.66
CA ARG A 311 56.84 18.47 -29.65
C ARG A 311 56.97 17.50 -28.46
N LEU A 312 55.92 17.43 -27.64
CA LEU A 312 55.49 16.18 -27.04
C LEU A 312 54.38 15.61 -27.91
N ASN A 313 54.68 14.45 -28.48
CA ASN A 313 53.84 13.70 -29.39
C ASN A 313 52.70 13.04 -28.58
N VAL A 314 51.60 13.75 -28.37
CA VAL A 314 50.34 13.12 -27.98
C VAL A 314 49.56 12.88 -29.27
N ASN A 315 49.38 11.61 -29.58
CA ASN A 315 48.68 11.09 -30.75
C ASN A 315 47.25 11.65 -30.84
N LEU A 316 47.08 12.81 -31.46
CA LEU A 316 45.79 13.42 -31.76
C LEU A 316 45.30 12.93 -33.13
N GLN A 317 45.13 11.62 -33.27
CA GLN A 317 44.53 10.98 -34.45
C GLN A 317 43.32 10.10 -34.12
N SER A 318 42.70 10.27 -32.95
CA SER A 318 41.51 9.48 -32.56
C SER A 318 40.29 10.29 -32.11
N SER A 319 40.23 11.61 -32.36
CA SER A 319 39.17 12.47 -31.77
C SER A 319 38.25 13.16 -32.78
N ALA A 320 38.17 12.68 -34.02
CA ALA A 320 37.25 13.20 -35.04
C ALA A 320 36.27 12.15 -35.59
N SER A 321 36.12 11.01 -34.91
CA SER A 321 35.24 9.90 -35.30
C SER A 321 34.36 9.41 -34.15
N PHE A 322 33.67 10.32 -33.45
CA PHE A 322 32.61 9.98 -32.48
C PHE A 322 31.23 10.46 -32.93
N VAL A 323 31.06 10.71 -34.24
CA VAL A 323 29.77 11.01 -34.82
C VAL A 323 29.50 9.93 -35.87
N THR A 324 28.95 8.80 -35.41
CA THR A 324 28.17 7.76 -36.11
C THR A 324 28.54 6.35 -35.64
N SER A 325 28.10 5.98 -34.43
CA SER A 325 27.78 4.58 -34.10
C SER A 325 26.68 4.58 -33.03
N ALA A 326 25.54 5.21 -33.34
CA ALA A 326 24.31 4.93 -32.63
C ALA A 326 23.73 3.60 -33.17
N HIS A 327 24.37 2.49 -32.80
CA HIS A 327 23.79 1.17 -32.98
C HIS A 327 24.41 0.20 -31.97
N SER A 328 23.57 -0.24 -31.05
CA SER A 328 23.74 -1.43 -30.20
C SER A 328 25.05 -1.49 -29.43
N ASP A 329 25.34 -0.49 -28.61
CA ASP A 329 26.11 -0.75 -27.40
C ASP A 329 25.12 -1.37 -26.41
N ASP A 330 25.40 -2.60 -26.03
CA ASP A 330 24.83 -3.32 -24.89
C ASP A 330 24.67 -2.30 -23.74
N TYR A 331 23.43 -1.88 -23.46
CA TYR A 331 23.23 -0.95 -22.37
C TYR A 331 23.61 -1.71 -21.10
N ASP A 332 24.76 -1.36 -20.52
CA ASP A 332 25.21 -1.94 -19.25
C ASP A 332 24.27 -1.42 -18.13
N VAL A 333 23.15 -2.14 -17.98
CA VAL A 333 22.02 -1.90 -17.08
C VAL A 333 21.85 -3.02 -16.05
N GLU A 334 22.76 -3.99 -16.02
CA GLU A 334 22.68 -5.22 -15.21
C GLU A 334 22.47 -4.92 -13.72
N ASP A 335 23.18 -3.91 -13.18
CA ASP A 335 23.04 -3.47 -11.78
C ASP A 335 21.62 -2.99 -11.45
N LEU A 336 21.00 -2.22 -12.36
CA LEU A 336 19.65 -1.70 -12.18
C LEU A 336 18.61 -2.79 -12.41
N GLU A 337 18.80 -3.63 -13.43
CA GLU A 337 17.93 -4.76 -13.73
C GLU A 337 17.83 -5.68 -12.51
N MET A 338 18.97 -6.09 -11.93
CA MET A 338 19.02 -6.93 -10.73
C MET A 338 18.27 -6.31 -9.54
N LEU A 339 18.41 -4.99 -9.33
CA LEU A 339 17.68 -4.25 -8.30
C LEU A 339 16.16 -4.29 -8.54
N LEU A 340 15.73 -3.97 -9.76
CA LEU A 340 14.32 -3.92 -10.12
C LEU A 340 13.67 -5.31 -10.12
N GLU A 341 14.37 -6.34 -10.60
CA GLU A 341 13.92 -7.74 -10.56
C GLU A 341 13.68 -8.22 -9.12
N ALA A 342 14.59 -7.92 -8.19
CA ALA A 342 14.43 -8.30 -6.79
C ALA A 342 13.13 -7.73 -6.19
N TYR A 343 12.87 -6.44 -6.41
CA TYR A 343 11.63 -5.81 -5.95
C TYR A 343 10.40 -6.23 -6.74
N PHE A 344 10.52 -6.52 -8.03
CA PHE A 344 9.43 -7.07 -8.83
C PHE A 344 8.99 -8.44 -8.29
N MET A 345 9.95 -9.31 -7.97
CA MET A 345 9.67 -10.62 -7.35
C MET A 345 9.06 -10.47 -5.96
N GLN A 346 9.51 -9.50 -5.16
CA GLN A 346 8.89 -9.22 -3.86
C GLN A 346 7.43 -8.78 -4.03
N LEU A 347 7.13 -7.86 -4.96
CA LEU A 347 5.78 -7.39 -5.24
C LEU A 347 4.87 -8.51 -5.77
N GLU A 348 5.37 -9.41 -6.61
CA GLU A 348 4.66 -10.63 -7.01
C GLU A 348 4.34 -11.52 -5.82
N GLY A 349 5.31 -11.71 -4.91
CA GLY A 349 5.09 -12.40 -3.64
C GLY A 349 3.96 -11.76 -2.83
N THR A 350 4.00 -10.45 -2.62
CA THR A 350 2.97 -9.71 -1.89
C THR A 350 1.60 -9.77 -2.60
N ARG A 351 1.56 -9.67 -3.93
CA ARG A 351 0.34 -9.84 -4.74
C ARG A 351 -0.30 -11.21 -4.51
N ASN A 352 0.50 -12.27 -4.56
CA ASN A 352 0.01 -13.63 -4.39
C ASN A 352 -0.50 -13.88 -2.95
N LYS A 353 0.14 -13.29 -1.92
CA LYS A 353 -0.39 -13.28 -0.55
C LYS A 353 -1.77 -12.62 -0.50
N ILE A 354 -1.95 -11.44 -1.11
CA ILE A 354 -3.25 -10.74 -1.14
C ILE A 354 -4.33 -11.58 -1.83
N LEU A 355 -4.00 -12.22 -2.96
CA LEU A 355 -4.93 -13.08 -3.69
C LEU A 355 -5.35 -14.29 -2.84
N SER A 356 -4.42 -14.90 -2.12
CA SER A 356 -4.73 -16.02 -1.22
C SER A 356 -5.66 -15.60 -0.07
N VAL A 357 -5.42 -14.44 0.56
CA VAL A 357 -6.34 -13.93 1.60
C VAL A 357 -7.71 -13.63 1.01
N ARG A 358 -7.79 -13.05 -0.19
CA ARG A 358 -9.05 -12.76 -0.86
C ARG A 358 -9.85 -14.02 -1.16
N GLU A 359 -9.21 -15.05 -1.71
CA GLU A 359 -9.83 -16.35 -1.97
C GLU A 359 -10.40 -16.94 -0.67
N TYR A 360 -9.65 -16.89 0.43
CA TYR A 360 -10.14 -17.34 1.74
C TYR A 360 -11.37 -16.56 2.24
N VAL A 361 -11.43 -15.24 2.01
CA VAL A 361 -12.63 -14.43 2.32
C VAL A 361 -13.81 -14.84 1.43
N ASP A 362 -13.59 -15.01 0.13
CA ASP A 362 -14.61 -15.38 -0.84
C ASP A 362 -15.18 -16.79 -0.52
N ASP A 363 -14.32 -17.76 -0.23
CA ASP A 363 -14.70 -19.12 0.17
C ASP A 363 -15.54 -19.15 1.45
N THR A 364 -15.18 -18.34 2.44
CA THR A 364 -15.93 -18.28 3.71
C THR A 364 -17.31 -17.63 3.51
N GLU A 365 -17.41 -16.61 2.66
CA GLU A 365 -18.71 -16.01 2.33
C GLU A 365 -19.62 -16.99 1.59
N ASP A 366 -19.07 -17.74 0.64
CA ASP A 366 -19.82 -18.77 -0.09
C ASP A 366 -20.29 -19.89 0.84
N TYR A 367 -19.45 -20.34 1.77
CA TYR A 367 -19.84 -21.29 2.81
C TYR A 367 -21.00 -20.78 3.67
N VAL A 368 -20.94 -19.51 4.08
CA VAL A 368 -21.98 -18.87 4.88
C VAL A 368 -23.28 -18.72 4.11
N ASN A 369 -23.21 -18.37 2.82
CA ASN A 369 -24.38 -18.31 1.94
C ASN A 369 -25.06 -19.68 1.82
N ILE A 370 -24.29 -20.76 1.67
CA ILE A 370 -24.82 -22.13 1.65
C ILE A 370 -25.52 -22.47 2.98
N GLN A 371 -24.95 -22.09 4.13
CA GLN A 371 -25.58 -22.33 5.43
C GLN A 371 -26.89 -21.56 5.61
N LEU A 372 -26.95 -20.30 5.18
CA LEU A 372 -28.17 -19.48 5.23
C LEU A 372 -29.28 -20.08 4.38
N ASP A 373 -28.94 -20.58 3.18
CA ASP A 373 -29.90 -21.25 2.31
C ASP A 373 -30.43 -22.54 2.95
N ASN A 374 -29.58 -23.29 3.67
CA ASN A 374 -30.03 -24.46 4.42
C ASN A 374 -31.02 -24.10 5.54
N HIS A 375 -30.72 -23.09 6.36
CA HIS A 375 -31.65 -22.64 7.41
C HIS A 375 -32.95 -22.07 6.85
N ARG A 376 -32.88 -21.34 5.74
CA ARG A 376 -34.07 -20.87 5.03
C ARG A 376 -34.92 -22.04 4.55
N ASN A 377 -34.29 -23.10 4.04
CA ASN A 377 -34.98 -24.31 3.62
C ASN A 377 -35.66 -25.03 4.79
N GLU A 378 -35.02 -25.12 5.96
CA GLU A 378 -35.62 -25.65 7.19
C GLU A 378 -36.84 -24.82 7.62
N LEU A 379 -36.75 -23.48 7.58
CA LEU A 379 -37.87 -22.60 7.89
C LEU A 379 -39.04 -22.78 6.91
N ILE A 380 -38.77 -22.93 5.62
CA ILE A 380 -39.79 -23.21 4.60
C ILE A 380 -40.48 -24.55 4.89
N GLN A 381 -39.71 -25.57 5.30
CA GLN A 381 -40.25 -26.87 5.67
C GLN A 381 -41.16 -26.78 6.91
N LEU A 382 -40.74 -26.07 7.97
CA LEU A 382 -41.57 -25.84 9.15
C LEU A 382 -42.85 -25.07 8.82
N GLN A 383 -42.74 -24.03 7.98
CA GLN A 383 -43.88 -23.25 7.52
C GLN A 383 -44.88 -24.10 6.74
N LEU A 384 -44.40 -25.03 5.90
CA LEU A 384 -45.25 -25.97 5.16
C LEU A 384 -46.03 -26.88 6.13
N ILE A 385 -45.37 -27.45 7.14
CA ILE A 385 -46.02 -28.29 8.16
C ILE A 385 -47.12 -27.50 8.90
N LEU A 386 -46.81 -26.27 9.33
CA LEU A 386 -47.77 -25.42 10.03
C LEU A 386 -48.96 -25.05 9.14
N THR A 387 -48.73 -24.82 7.85
CA THR A 387 -49.79 -24.54 6.87
C THR A 387 -50.71 -25.75 6.66
N ILE A 388 -50.16 -26.96 6.58
CA ILE A 388 -50.94 -28.21 6.48
C ILE A 388 -51.78 -28.44 7.75
N ALA A 389 -51.22 -28.16 8.93
CA ALA A 389 -51.97 -28.22 10.18
C ALA A 389 -53.13 -27.21 10.22
N ALA A 390 -52.86 -25.95 9.85
CA ALA A 390 -53.89 -24.90 9.80
C ALA A 390 -55.00 -25.22 8.80
N PHE A 391 -54.66 -25.78 7.64
CA PHE A 391 -55.65 -26.25 6.66
C PHE A 391 -56.58 -27.31 7.25
N SER A 392 -56.03 -28.27 7.99
CA SER A 392 -56.80 -29.34 8.63
C SER A 392 -57.76 -28.79 9.69
N ILE A 393 -57.28 -27.86 10.53
CA ILE A 393 -58.11 -27.17 11.55
C ILE A 393 -59.20 -26.32 10.90
N THR A 394 -58.93 -25.69 9.75
CA THR A 394 -59.92 -24.86 9.03
C THR A 394 -61.10 -25.70 8.55
N ILE A 395 -60.85 -26.93 8.08
CA ILE A 395 -61.91 -27.88 7.70
C ILE A 395 -62.78 -28.25 8.91
N GLU A 396 -62.16 -28.57 10.05
CA GLU A 396 -62.89 -28.86 11.29
C GLU A 396 -63.71 -27.65 11.77
N THR A 397 -63.12 -26.45 11.70
CA THR A 397 -63.78 -25.19 12.08
C THR A 397 -64.97 -24.88 11.17
N LEU A 398 -64.89 -25.18 9.87
CA LEU A 398 -66.01 -25.04 8.94
C LEU A 398 -67.18 -25.95 9.32
N ILE A 399 -66.89 -27.20 9.65
CA ILE A 399 -67.91 -28.18 10.07
C ILE A 399 -68.52 -27.74 11.41
N ALA A 400 -67.69 -27.39 12.40
CA ALA A 400 -68.14 -26.89 13.70
C ALA A 400 -68.99 -25.60 13.55
N GLY A 401 -68.59 -24.70 12.66
CA GLY A 401 -69.32 -23.48 12.33
C GLY A 401 -70.70 -23.74 11.73
N ALA A 402 -70.80 -24.70 10.80
CA ALA A 402 -72.07 -25.10 10.20
C ALA A 402 -73.05 -25.67 11.24
N PHE A 403 -72.56 -26.51 12.17
CA PHE A 403 -73.37 -27.01 13.29
C PHE A 403 -73.61 -25.96 14.39
N GLY A 404 -72.76 -24.94 14.50
CA GLY A 404 -72.96 -23.79 15.38
C GLY A 404 -74.08 -22.83 14.92
N MET A 405 -74.60 -23.00 13.71
CA MET A 405 -75.72 -22.20 13.21
C MET A 405 -77.04 -22.66 13.81
N ASN A 406 -77.90 -21.71 14.21
CA ASN A 406 -79.25 -21.96 14.73
C ASN A 406 -80.24 -22.34 13.62
N ILE A 407 -79.95 -23.42 12.89
CA ILE A 407 -80.80 -23.98 11.85
C ILE A 407 -81.47 -25.23 12.42
N PRO A 408 -82.82 -25.36 12.34
CA PRO A 408 -83.53 -26.53 12.87
C PRO A 408 -83.19 -27.78 12.04
N CYS A 409 -82.30 -28.61 12.56
CA CYS A 409 -81.91 -29.88 11.97
C CYS A 409 -82.51 -31.04 12.78
N THR A 410 -83.11 -32.01 12.09
CA THR A 410 -83.67 -33.25 12.68
C THR A 410 -82.62 -34.12 13.37
N LEU A 411 -81.33 -33.84 13.14
CA LEU A 411 -80.20 -34.48 13.81
C LEU A 411 -80.14 -34.18 15.32
N TYR A 412 -80.66 -33.02 15.76
CA TYR A 412 -80.56 -32.59 17.17
C TYR A 412 -81.52 -33.34 18.12
N ASP A 413 -82.57 -33.98 17.58
CA ASP A 413 -83.56 -34.72 18.39
C ASP A 413 -83.05 -36.08 18.89
N ILE A 414 -81.92 -36.56 18.37
CA ILE A 414 -81.31 -37.84 18.75
C ILE A 414 -80.45 -37.66 20.01
N LYS A 415 -80.87 -38.26 21.13
CA LYS A 415 -80.11 -38.24 22.39
C LYS A 415 -78.71 -38.83 22.21
N GLY A 416 -77.68 -38.04 22.54
CA GLY A 416 -76.28 -38.49 22.56
C GLY A 416 -75.52 -38.38 21.24
N ILE A 417 -76.11 -37.80 20.18
CA ILE A 417 -75.50 -37.69 18.83
C ILE A 417 -74.27 -36.74 18.78
N PHE A 418 -74.17 -35.80 19.71
CA PHE A 418 -73.10 -34.80 19.75
C PHE A 418 -71.70 -35.42 19.89
N GLY A 419 -71.52 -36.36 20.82
CA GLY A 419 -70.22 -36.99 21.09
C GLY A 419 -69.64 -37.72 19.86
N PRO A 420 -70.41 -38.61 19.20
CA PRO A 420 -69.97 -39.27 17.96
C PRO A 420 -69.64 -38.31 16.81
N ILE A 421 -70.40 -37.21 16.64
CA ILE A 421 -70.14 -36.24 15.57
C ILE A 421 -68.83 -35.48 15.84
N VAL A 422 -68.63 -34.97 17.05
CA VAL A 422 -67.39 -34.27 17.42
C VAL A 422 -66.20 -35.23 17.32
N GLY A 423 -66.30 -36.42 17.92
CA GLY A 423 -65.23 -37.42 17.84
C GLY A 423 -64.90 -37.84 16.40
N GLY A 424 -65.92 -38.03 15.56
CA GLY A 424 -65.74 -38.42 14.15
C GLY A 424 -65.13 -37.31 13.30
N THR A 425 -65.55 -36.05 13.50
CA THR A 425 -65.02 -34.90 12.76
C THR A 425 -63.59 -34.56 13.18
N SER A 426 -63.26 -34.61 14.47
CA SER A 426 -61.88 -34.47 14.96
C SER A 426 -60.98 -35.62 14.48
N PHE A 427 -61.48 -36.86 14.45
CA PHE A 427 -60.73 -38.00 13.89
C PHE A 427 -60.46 -37.84 12.39
N ALA A 428 -61.46 -37.39 11.63
CA ALA A 428 -61.30 -37.11 10.20
C ALA A 428 -60.30 -35.98 9.93
N CYS A 429 -60.26 -34.95 10.77
CA CYS A 429 -59.26 -33.87 10.71
C CYS A 429 -57.83 -34.42 10.83
N VAL A 430 -57.57 -35.26 11.83
CA VAL A 430 -56.27 -35.89 12.05
C VAL A 430 -55.88 -36.78 10.85
N LEU A 431 -56.82 -37.53 10.27
CA LEU A 431 -56.55 -38.34 9.09
C LEU A 431 -56.19 -37.49 7.86
N ILE A 432 -56.90 -36.38 7.63
CA ILE A 432 -56.60 -35.44 6.53
C ILE A 432 -55.20 -34.85 6.71
N PHE A 433 -54.84 -34.46 7.93
CA PHE A 433 -53.50 -33.95 8.25
C PHE A 433 -52.41 -34.94 7.86
N PHE A 434 -52.50 -36.21 8.30
CA PHE A 434 -51.51 -37.23 7.96
C PHE A 434 -51.49 -37.59 6.48
N PHE A 435 -52.65 -37.59 5.81
CA PHE A 435 -52.73 -37.84 4.38
C PHE A 435 -52.00 -36.76 3.57
N VAL A 436 -52.27 -35.49 3.87
CA VAL A 436 -51.60 -34.35 3.20
C VAL A 436 -50.11 -34.31 3.53
N LEU A 437 -49.73 -34.60 4.78
CA LEU A 437 -48.33 -34.68 5.19
C LEU A 437 -47.59 -35.82 4.46
N GLY A 438 -48.21 -37.00 4.35
CA GLY A 438 -47.67 -38.15 3.62
C GLY A 438 -47.52 -37.90 2.12
N TYR A 439 -48.48 -37.18 1.53
CA TYR A 439 -48.40 -36.72 0.14
C TYR A 439 -47.22 -35.76 -0.06
N ALA A 440 -47.07 -34.77 0.83
CA ALA A 440 -45.98 -33.79 0.76
C ALA A 440 -44.60 -34.45 0.92
N LYS A 441 -44.47 -35.43 1.82
CA LYS A 441 -43.25 -36.24 1.98
C LYS A 441 -42.94 -37.07 0.73
N SER A 442 -43.94 -37.75 0.16
CA SER A 442 -43.76 -38.57 -1.04
C SER A 442 -43.30 -37.74 -2.25
N LYS A 443 -43.66 -36.45 -2.28
CA LYS A 443 -43.22 -35.49 -3.30
C LYS A 443 -41.84 -34.87 -3.04
N LYS A 444 -41.13 -35.27 -1.97
CA LYS A 444 -39.84 -34.71 -1.53
C LYS A 444 -39.89 -33.20 -1.25
N LEU A 445 -41.05 -32.68 -0.86
CA LEU A 445 -41.22 -31.26 -0.52
C LEU A 445 -40.77 -30.95 0.92
N LEU A 446 -40.74 -31.98 1.77
CA LEU A 446 -40.05 -31.93 3.05
C LEU A 446 -38.68 -32.59 2.82
N GLY A 447 -37.61 -31.94 3.27
CA GLY A 447 -36.26 -32.51 3.23
C GLY A 447 -36.27 -33.95 3.75
N SER A 448 -35.49 -34.81 3.09
CA SER A 448 -35.45 -36.26 3.35
C SER A 448 -35.18 -36.60 4.81
#